data_AF-A0A537PDP3-F1
#
_entry.id   AF-A0A537PDP3-F1
#
_cell.length_a   1.000
_cell.length_b   1.000
_cell.length_c   1.000
_cell.angle_alpha   90.00
_cell.angle_beta   90.00
_cell.angle_gamma   90.00
#
_symmetry.space_group_name_H-M   'P 1'
#
loop_
_entity.id
_entity.type
_entity.pdbx_description
1 polymer ?
#
loop_
_entity_poly.entity_id
_entity_poly.type
_entity_poly.pdbx_seq_one_letter_code
_entity_poly.pdbx_strand_id
1 'polypeptide(L)'
;MSHIESGELLISYNLLSSYAYGRYKAGAPIGIVMPRDYTLVLSRTAMIPVRAGRPNLGKKFLNYCLSSRGQAVAVEKSFFFSFDRPIPPGVDAIDPGSGSGVYRPIVIGPALLSTLDQQNRRRFLSEWKASMERK
;
A
#
# COMPACT_ATOMS: atom_id res chain seq x y z
N MET A 1 -13.45 1.02 -6.78
CA MET A 1 -13.23 2.41 -7.19
C MET A 1 -14.37 2.96 -8.03
N SER A 2 -15.15 2.13 -8.73
CA SER A 2 -16.31 2.57 -9.51
C SER A 2 -17.21 3.57 -8.78
N HIS A 3 -17.55 3.36 -7.49
CA HIS A 3 -18.42 4.28 -6.75
C HIS A 3 -17.81 5.66 -6.46
N ILE A 4 -16.48 5.75 -6.28
CA ILE A 4 -15.83 7.06 -6.12
C ILE A 4 -15.63 7.75 -7.48
N GLU A 5 -15.42 6.97 -8.53
CA GLU A 5 -15.30 7.47 -9.91
C GLU A 5 -16.65 7.95 -10.46
N SER A 6 -17.76 7.32 -10.05
CA SER A 6 -19.12 7.73 -10.41
C SER A 6 -19.66 8.86 -9.55
N GLY A 7 -18.97 9.22 -8.45
CA GLY A 7 -19.43 10.23 -7.49
C GLY A 7 -20.48 9.75 -6.50
N GLU A 8 -20.83 8.45 -6.48
CA GLU A 8 -21.69 7.86 -5.44
C GLU A 8 -21.04 7.96 -4.05
N LEU A 9 -19.72 7.82 -3.98
CA LEU A 9 -18.92 8.10 -2.80
C LEU A 9 -18.04 9.32 -3.05
N LEU A 10 -18.12 10.31 -2.17
CA LEU A 10 -17.28 11.51 -2.27
C LEU A 10 -15.86 11.28 -1.72
N ILE A 11 -15.74 10.39 -0.73
CA ILE A 11 -14.48 10.14 -0.02
C ILE A 11 -14.30 8.63 0.15
N SER A 12 -13.06 8.17 -0.01
CA SER A 12 -12.64 6.83 0.37
C SER A 12 -11.35 6.92 1.18
N TYR A 13 -11.30 6.20 2.29
CA TYR A 13 -10.19 6.23 3.25
C TYR A 13 -9.42 4.90 3.21
N ASN A 14 -8.10 4.96 3.44
CA ASN A 14 -7.19 3.81 3.40
C ASN A 14 -7.18 3.02 2.07
N LEU A 15 -7.35 3.71 0.93
CA LEU A 15 -7.17 3.11 -0.38
C LEU A 15 -5.70 2.90 -0.72
N LEU A 16 -5.42 1.86 -1.52
CA LEU A 16 -4.10 1.66 -2.10
C LEU A 16 -3.81 2.77 -3.13
N SER A 17 -2.96 3.73 -2.75
CA SER A 17 -2.64 4.89 -3.59
C SER A 17 -2.07 4.50 -4.95
N SER A 18 -1.30 3.41 -5.04
CA SER A 18 -0.80 2.87 -6.33
C SER A 18 -1.93 2.53 -7.30
N TYR A 19 -3.06 2.03 -6.81
CA TYR A 19 -4.22 1.72 -7.66
C TYR A 19 -5.00 2.99 -7.98
N ALA A 20 -5.20 3.87 -7.00
CA ALA A 20 -5.87 5.15 -7.20
C ALA A 20 -5.14 5.97 -8.27
N TYR A 21 -3.81 6.00 -8.20
CA TYR A 21 -2.98 6.71 -9.16
C TYR A 21 -3.03 6.08 -10.56
N GLY A 22 -3.11 4.76 -10.65
CA GLY A 22 -3.34 4.08 -11.93
C GLY A 22 -4.67 4.51 -12.58
N ARG A 23 -5.73 4.68 -11.79
CA ARG A 23 -7.03 5.19 -12.27
C ARG A 23 -6.97 6.67 -12.62
N TYR A 24 -6.33 7.50 -11.79
CA TYR A 24 -6.08 8.91 -12.06
C TYR A 24 -5.34 9.11 -13.40
N LYS A 25 -4.25 8.36 -13.64
CA LYS A 25 -3.53 8.36 -14.92
C LYS A 25 -4.37 7.92 -16.11
N ALA A 26 -5.39 7.09 -15.87
CA ALA A 26 -6.34 6.66 -16.89
C ALA A 26 -7.50 7.67 -17.09
N GLY A 27 -7.46 8.83 -16.45
CA GLY A 27 -8.46 9.89 -16.60
C GLY A 27 -9.64 9.82 -15.63
N ALA A 28 -9.56 8.99 -14.59
CA ALA A 28 -10.60 8.98 -13.56
C ALA A 28 -10.69 10.37 -12.88
N PRO A 29 -11.91 10.91 -12.67
CA PRO A 29 -12.12 12.24 -12.10
C PRO A 29 -11.96 12.23 -10.57
N ILE A 30 -10.79 11.85 -10.08
CA ILE A 30 -10.50 11.67 -8.65
C ILE A 30 -9.29 12.51 -8.23
N GLY A 31 -9.32 13.00 -6.99
CA GLY A 31 -8.16 13.54 -6.29
C GLY A 31 -7.51 12.49 -5.40
N ILE A 32 -6.21 12.63 -5.14
CA ILE A 32 -5.47 11.76 -4.21
C ILE A 32 -4.79 12.64 -3.17
N VAL A 33 -5.11 12.39 -1.91
CA VAL A 33 -4.53 13.09 -0.76
C VAL A 33 -3.82 12.07 0.13
N MET A 34 -2.55 12.32 0.44
CA MET A 34 -1.81 11.66 1.50
C MET A 34 -1.99 12.48 2.79
N PRO A 35 -2.61 11.93 3.85
CA PRO A 35 -2.85 12.69 5.07
C PRO A 35 -1.55 13.20 5.72
N ARG A 36 -1.63 14.42 6.27
CA ARG A 36 -0.49 15.17 6.82
C ARG A 36 -0.18 14.84 8.28
N ASP A 37 -1.12 14.24 8.99
CA ASP A 37 -0.96 13.72 10.35
C ASP A 37 -0.13 12.43 10.33
N TYR A 38 -0.51 11.47 9.47
CA TYR A 38 0.31 10.31 9.14
C TYR A 38 -0.17 9.63 7.85
N THR A 39 0.77 9.01 7.13
CA THR A 39 0.48 8.16 5.97
C THR A 39 1.12 6.79 6.19
N LEU A 40 0.31 5.74 6.31
CA LEU A 40 0.81 4.36 6.40
C LEU A 40 1.41 3.91 5.06
N VAL A 41 2.62 3.38 5.09
CA VAL A 41 3.29 2.86 3.89
C VAL A 41 3.47 1.36 4.00
N LEU A 42 2.76 0.63 3.14
CA LEU A 42 2.86 -0.83 3.08
C LEU A 42 3.91 -1.25 2.04
N SER A 43 4.70 -2.26 2.40
CA SER A 43 5.61 -2.93 1.46
C SER A 43 4.94 -4.16 0.88
N ARG A 44 5.06 -4.34 -0.44
CA ARG A 44 4.64 -5.59 -1.08
C ARG A 44 5.68 -6.65 -0.80
N THR A 45 5.27 -7.69 -0.06
CA THR A 45 6.13 -8.82 0.30
C THR A 45 5.91 -9.99 -0.64
N ALA A 46 6.93 -10.81 -0.80
CA ALA A 46 6.86 -12.05 -1.55
C ALA A 46 7.70 -13.13 -0.86
N MET A 47 7.23 -14.38 -0.91
CA MET A 47 7.90 -15.52 -0.31
C MET A 47 7.75 -16.76 -1.19
N ILE A 48 8.73 -17.67 -1.11
CA ILE A 48 8.64 -18.99 -1.73
C ILE A 48 8.16 -19.96 -0.65
N PRO A 49 6.98 -20.58 -0.80
CA PRO A 49 6.52 -21.57 0.17
C PRO A 49 7.51 -22.72 0.32
N VAL A 50 7.71 -23.21 1.54
CA VAL A 50 8.63 -24.34 1.83
C VAL A 50 8.26 -25.58 1.02
N ARG A 51 6.97 -25.79 0.76
CA ARG A 51 6.43 -26.93 0.00
C ARG A 51 6.14 -26.59 -1.47
N ALA A 52 6.75 -25.53 -2.03
CA ALA A 52 6.54 -25.18 -3.43
C ALA A 52 6.99 -26.33 -4.35
N GLY A 53 6.13 -26.77 -5.27
CA GLY A 53 6.48 -27.86 -6.21
C GLY A 53 7.59 -27.50 -7.21
N ARG A 54 7.87 -26.21 -7.40
CA ARG A 54 8.96 -25.70 -8.25
C ARG A 54 9.65 -24.48 -7.60
N PRO A 55 10.40 -24.67 -6.49
CA PRO A 55 11.01 -23.55 -5.76
C PRO A 55 12.04 -22.81 -6.62
N ASN A 56 12.69 -23.52 -7.55
CA ASN A 56 13.65 -22.95 -8.50
C ASN A 56 13.01 -21.89 -9.41
N LEU A 57 11.76 -22.09 -9.86
CA LEU A 57 11.05 -21.09 -10.67
C LEU A 57 10.61 -19.91 -9.81
N GLY A 58 10.15 -20.16 -8.57
CA GLY A 58 9.87 -19.12 -7.60
C GLY A 58 11.09 -18.21 -7.37
N LYS A 59 12.27 -18.81 -7.18
CA LYS A 59 13.53 -18.07 -7.02
C LYS A 59 13.88 -17.24 -8.27
N LYS A 60 13.74 -17.81 -9.46
CA LYS A 60 13.96 -17.07 -10.72
C LYS A 60 13.01 -15.87 -10.83
N PHE A 61 11.73 -16.04 -10.51
CA PHE A 61 10.76 -14.96 -10.54
C PHE A 61 11.04 -13.87 -9.50
N LEU A 62 11.34 -14.24 -8.25
CA LEU A 62 11.72 -13.26 -7.23
C LEU A 62 13.00 -12.51 -7.61
N ASN A 63 14.02 -13.19 -8.13
CA ASN A 63 15.22 -12.55 -8.63
C ASN A 63 14.91 -11.54 -9.74
N TYR A 64 13.98 -11.86 -10.65
CA TYR A 64 13.52 -10.91 -11.67
C TYR A 64 12.84 -9.70 -11.04
N CYS A 65 11.88 -9.90 -10.13
CA CYS A 65 11.19 -8.81 -9.44
C CYS A 65 12.15 -7.89 -8.70
N LEU A 66 13.24 -8.42 -8.13
CA LEU A 66 14.27 -7.66 -7.41
C LEU A 66 15.35 -7.06 -8.33
N SER A 67 15.43 -7.49 -9.59
CA SER A 67 16.40 -6.94 -10.54
C SER A 67 16.09 -5.49 -10.91
N SER A 68 17.11 -4.74 -11.36
CA SER A 68 16.92 -3.36 -11.85
C SER A 68 15.84 -3.26 -12.93
N ARG A 69 15.79 -4.24 -13.85
CA ARG A 69 14.75 -4.31 -14.88
C ARG A 69 13.36 -4.54 -14.26
N GLY A 70 13.21 -5.48 -13.34
CA GLY A 70 11.93 -5.76 -12.68
C GLY A 70 11.41 -4.56 -11.90
N GLN A 71 12.28 -3.88 -11.16
CA GLN A 71 11.97 -2.65 -10.45
C GLN A 71 11.59 -1.51 -11.39
N ALA A 72 12.29 -1.34 -12.52
CA ALA A 72 11.94 -0.34 -13.54
C ALA A 72 10.54 -0.58 -14.12
N VAL A 73 10.24 -1.82 -14.50
CA VAL A 73 8.89 -2.21 -14.98
C VAL A 73 7.83 -1.94 -13.92
N ALA A 74 8.11 -2.32 -12.67
CA ALA A 74 7.17 -2.14 -11.58
C ALA A 74 6.83 -0.66 -11.36
N VAL A 75 7.82 0.22 -11.33
CA VAL A 75 7.60 1.67 -11.18
C VAL A 75 6.76 2.23 -12.33
N GLU A 76 7.11 1.87 -13.57
CA GLU A 76 6.44 2.42 -14.75
C GLU A 76 4.96 2.01 -14.81
N LYS A 77 4.65 0.77 -14.41
CA LYS A 77 3.35 0.15 -14.63
C LYS A 77 2.46 0.08 -13.39
N SER A 78 2.99 0.09 -12.17
CA SER A 78 2.19 -0.32 -11.00
C SER A 78 2.64 0.23 -9.63
N PHE A 79 3.91 0.58 -9.41
CA PHE A 79 4.47 1.04 -8.13
C PHE A 79 4.89 2.50 -8.24
N PHE A 80 3.88 3.35 -8.37
CA PHE A 80 4.08 4.79 -8.55
C PHE A 80 4.70 5.49 -7.34
N PHE A 81 4.65 4.88 -6.15
CA PHE A 81 5.13 5.49 -4.90
C PHE A 81 6.33 4.69 -4.37
N SER A 82 7.40 5.39 -4.01
CA SER A 82 8.57 4.83 -3.34
C SER A 82 9.28 5.91 -2.53
N PHE A 83 10.01 5.51 -1.48
CA PHE A 83 10.75 6.44 -0.61
C PHE A 83 11.99 7.05 -1.28
N ASP A 84 12.52 6.41 -2.32
CA ASP A 84 13.69 6.85 -3.10
C ASP A 84 13.30 7.71 -4.31
N ARG A 85 12.03 8.12 -4.42
CA ARG A 85 11.48 8.81 -5.59
C ARG A 85 10.60 9.99 -5.18
N PRO A 86 10.47 11.01 -6.02
CA PRO A 86 9.52 12.10 -5.78
C PRO A 86 8.08 11.56 -5.80
N ILE A 87 7.20 12.29 -5.12
CA ILE A 87 5.76 12.05 -5.19
C ILE A 87 5.30 12.17 -6.66
N PRO A 88 4.46 11.26 -7.16
CA PRO A 88 3.90 11.37 -8.49
C PRO A 88 3.08 12.65 -8.70
N PRO A 89 3.15 13.28 -9.88
CA PRO A 89 2.36 14.48 -10.18
C PRO A 89 0.87 14.25 -9.99
N GLY A 90 0.16 15.24 -9.45
CA GLY A 90 -1.29 15.19 -9.23
C GLY A 90 -1.71 14.57 -7.88
N VAL A 91 -0.76 14.31 -6.98
CA VAL A 91 -1.02 13.83 -5.62
C VAL A 91 -0.73 14.96 -4.62
N ASP A 92 -1.70 15.28 -3.77
CA ASP A 92 -1.48 16.19 -2.63
C ASP A 92 -0.83 15.41 -1.48
N ALA A 93 0.45 15.67 -1.24
CA ALA A 93 1.22 15.01 -0.21
C ALA A 93 2.37 15.90 0.28
N ILE A 94 2.87 15.60 1.48
CA ILE A 94 4.11 16.20 2.01
C ILE A 94 5.30 15.47 1.41
N ASP A 95 6.32 16.18 0.95
CA ASP A 95 7.54 15.57 0.41
C ASP A 95 8.17 14.58 1.42
N PRO A 96 8.35 13.28 1.06
CA PRO A 96 9.04 12.31 1.89
C PRO A 96 10.45 12.75 2.31
N GLY A 97 11.13 13.53 1.46
CA GLY A 97 12.48 14.05 1.71
C GLY A 97 12.54 15.16 2.76
N SER A 98 11.40 15.72 3.19
CA SER A 98 11.36 16.86 4.10
C SER A 98 11.61 16.52 5.57
N GLY A 99 11.92 15.26 5.91
CA GLY A 99 12.10 14.81 7.29
C GLY A 99 10.84 14.88 8.16
N SER A 100 9.65 15.01 7.55
CA SER A 100 8.39 15.31 8.25
C SER A 100 7.91 14.22 9.21
N GLY A 101 8.41 12.99 9.09
CA GLY A 101 7.95 11.84 9.90
C GLY A 101 6.50 11.44 9.64
N VAL A 102 5.83 12.04 8.65
CA VAL A 102 4.42 11.77 8.31
C VAL A 102 4.27 10.38 7.74
N TYR A 103 5.22 9.93 6.93
CA TYR A 103 5.21 8.56 6.42
C TYR A 103 5.60 7.56 7.51
N ARG A 104 4.74 6.57 7.72
CA ARG A 104 4.90 5.49 8.71
C ARG A 104 5.00 4.15 7.98
N PRO A 105 6.22 3.71 7.62
CA PRO A 105 6.43 2.39 7.01
C PRO A 105 6.00 1.28 7.97
N ILE A 106 5.26 0.30 7.45
CA ILE A 106 4.99 -0.94 8.17
C ILE A 106 6.23 -1.82 8.04
N VAL A 107 7.06 -1.83 9.09
CA VAL A 107 8.30 -2.61 9.13
C VAL A 107 7.96 -4.09 9.26
N ILE A 108 8.45 -4.91 8.32
CA ILE A 108 8.35 -6.36 8.42
C ILE A 108 9.40 -6.85 9.40
N GLY A 109 8.98 -7.22 10.61
CA GLY A 109 9.87 -7.71 11.65
C GLY A 109 9.13 -8.37 12.81
N PRO A 110 9.86 -8.84 13.84
CA PRO A 110 9.28 -9.59 14.96
C PRO A 110 8.14 -8.88 15.68
N ALA A 111 8.13 -7.54 15.70
CA ALA A 111 7.06 -6.73 16.29
C ALA A 111 5.69 -6.96 15.64
N LEU A 112 5.63 -7.40 14.38
CA LEU A 112 4.37 -7.78 13.74
C LEU A 112 3.77 -9.05 14.34
N LEU A 113 4.58 -9.95 14.92
CA LEU A 113 4.08 -11.22 15.46
C LEU A 113 3.17 -11.01 16.67
N SER A 114 3.49 -10.05 17.55
CA SER A 114 2.65 -9.71 18.70
C SER A 114 1.40 -8.92 18.29
N THR A 115 1.46 -8.13 17.22
CA THR A 115 0.32 -7.33 16.76
C THR A 115 -0.67 -8.19 15.96
N LEU A 116 -0.17 -9.22 15.27
CA LEU A 116 -0.94 -10.10 14.39
C LEU A 116 -1.29 -11.45 15.02
N ASP A 117 -1.05 -11.65 16.32
CA ASP A 117 -1.51 -12.87 16.96
C ASP A 117 -3.04 -12.99 16.88
N GLN A 118 -3.52 -14.23 16.96
CA GLN A 118 -4.92 -14.52 16.71
C GLN A 118 -5.86 -13.88 17.73
N GLN A 119 -5.42 -13.67 18.98
CA GLN A 119 -6.24 -13.07 20.02
C GLN A 119 -6.35 -11.55 19.82
N ASN A 120 -5.22 -10.87 19.63
CA ASN A 120 -5.19 -9.44 19.35
C ASN A 120 -5.94 -9.09 18.08
N ARG A 121 -5.76 -9.86 17.00
CA ARG A 121 -6.50 -9.64 15.74
C ARG A 121 -8.01 -9.81 15.93
N ARG A 122 -8.45 -10.86 16.62
CA ARG A 122 -9.89 -11.09 16.88
C ARG A 122 -10.50 -9.96 17.71
N ARG A 123 -9.81 -9.55 18.77
CA ARG A 123 -10.23 -8.45 19.63
C ARG A 123 -10.36 -7.15 18.83
N PHE A 124 -9.31 -6.77 18.08
CA PHE A 124 -9.32 -5.56 17.25
C PHE A 124 -10.50 -5.52 16.26
N LEU A 125 -10.74 -6.62 15.52
CA LEU A 125 -11.84 -6.67 14.55
C LEU A 125 -13.22 -6.58 15.22
N SER A 126 -13.37 -7.18 16.41
CA SER A 126 -14.60 -7.07 17.19
C SER A 126 -14.84 -5.63 17.66
N GLU A 127 -13.82 -4.96 18.19
CA GLU A 127 -13.91 -3.57 18.64
C GLU A 127 -14.18 -2.62 17.48
N TRP A 128 -13.52 -2.81 16.33
CA TRP A 128 -13.73 -2.02 15.12
C TRP A 128 -15.15 -2.16 14.59
N LYS A 129 -15.70 -3.38 14.53
CA LYS A 129 -17.10 -3.58 14.13
C LYS A 129 -18.05 -2.86 15.09
N ALA A 130 -17.82 -3.00 16.39
CA ALA A 130 -18.64 -2.35 17.41
C ALA A 130 -18.53 -0.82 17.41
N SER A 131 -17.42 -0.22 16.96
CA SER A 131 -17.33 1.24 16.79
C SER A 131 -18.12 1.75 15.59
N MET A 132 -18.29 0.94 14.54
CA MET A 132 -19.08 1.32 13.36
C MET A 132 -20.59 1.20 13.59
N GLU A 133 -21.02 0.33 14.51
CA GLU A 133 -22.44 0.10 14.84
C GLU A 133 -22.96 1.03 15.94
N ARG A 134 -22.07 1.65 16.73
CA ARG A 134 -22.45 2.62 17.76
C ARG A 134 -22.92 3.92 17.09
N LYS A 135 -24.20 4.25 17.30
CA LYS A 135 -24.81 5.55 16.95
C LYS A 135 -24.50 6.58 18.02
#